data_AF-A0A3D2FIL1-F1
#
_entry.id   AF-A0A3D2FIL1-F1
#
_cell.length_a   1.000
_cell.length_b   1.000
_cell.length_c   1.000
_cell.angle_alpha   90.00
_cell.angle_beta   90.00
_cell.angle_gamma   90.00
#
_symmetry.space_group_name_H-M   'P 1'
#
loop_
_entity.id
_entity.type
_entity.pdbx_description
1 polymer ?
#
loop_
_entity_poly.entity_id
_entity_poly.type
_entity_poly.pdbx_seq_one_letter_code
_entity_poly.pdbx_strand_id
1 'polypeptide(L)'
;MTSQKPRSPSTPHRPSQGNRDFRNRTKRGGKQPDEQKNIPRGAPQPLTGNAAAQPGILLKAGREKSLLRRHPWIFSGAVERVDGAPLSGDTLPVRDAAGNFLAWAAYNTASQITARVWSWREEEVIDAEFFRNRIANALATRRELKLADESNGMRLIHAESDGLPGLVVDRYGDTLVMQIGSAGAERWRDTIADILQELCNPVCIYERSDSDSRGLEGLEPRNGVLRGNLPESVEVFEHGLRFRVDVAAGQKTGFYLDQRDNRALTETLARDKDVLNCFCYTGGFSLYALRGGAKSVLSIDASGDALRIAEQNLTNNGLDAARAEWQEADVFQALRKLRDQGRSFDFIILDPPKFAPTAAFA
;
A
#
# COMPACT_ATOMS: atom_id res chain seq x y z
N MET A 1 34.46 84.32 -18.73
CA MET A 1 35.39 83.78 -19.74
C MET A 1 34.82 82.48 -20.28
N THR A 2 34.41 82.52 -21.56
CA THR A 2 34.33 81.42 -22.57
C THR A 2 33.69 80.05 -22.26
N SER A 3 32.48 79.89 -22.81
CA SER A 3 31.90 78.80 -23.62
C SER A 3 32.80 77.66 -24.15
N GLN A 4 32.34 76.40 -24.13
CA GLN A 4 31.92 75.62 -25.33
C GLN A 4 31.49 74.16 -25.03
N LYS A 5 30.68 73.59 -25.94
CA LYS A 5 29.97 72.30 -25.94
C LYS A 5 30.65 71.30 -26.95
N PRO A 6 30.13 70.09 -27.26
CA PRO A 6 30.80 68.77 -27.18
C PRO A 6 31.10 68.10 -28.55
N ARG A 7 31.65 66.85 -28.58
CA ARG A 7 31.55 65.92 -29.74
C ARG A 7 31.55 64.42 -29.37
N SER A 8 30.67 63.67 -30.04
CA SER A 8 30.68 62.24 -30.39
C SER A 8 30.63 62.15 -31.95
N PRO A 9 30.49 61.01 -32.68
CA PRO A 9 30.60 59.56 -32.40
C PRO A 9 31.41 58.76 -33.49
N SER A 10 31.52 57.42 -33.40
CA SER A 10 31.51 56.52 -34.58
C SER A 10 31.25 55.02 -34.24
N THR A 11 30.51 54.36 -35.13
CA THR A 11 30.17 52.92 -35.31
C THR A 11 30.21 52.66 -36.84
N PRO A 12 30.05 51.44 -37.42
CA PRO A 12 30.14 50.03 -36.95
C PRO A 12 30.92 49.09 -37.92
N HIS A 13 31.07 47.79 -37.60
CA HIS A 13 31.12 46.70 -38.61
C HIS A 13 30.74 45.31 -38.03
N ARG A 14 29.92 44.57 -38.79
CA ARG A 14 29.55 43.13 -38.73
C ARG A 14 29.95 42.53 -40.11
N PRO A 15 29.81 41.21 -40.40
CA PRO A 15 29.98 39.96 -39.63
C PRO A 15 30.85 38.92 -40.40
N SER A 16 31.11 37.72 -39.83
CA SER A 16 31.47 36.53 -40.64
C SER A 16 30.83 35.24 -40.11
N GLN A 17 30.27 34.44 -41.03
CA GLN A 17 29.79 33.07 -40.85
C GLN A 17 30.89 32.07 -41.21
N GLY A 18 30.85 30.86 -40.63
CA GLY A 18 31.69 29.75 -41.08
C GLY A 18 31.57 28.46 -40.27
N ASN A 19 30.69 27.58 -40.73
CA ASN A 19 30.36 26.21 -40.29
C ASN A 19 31.57 25.26 -40.09
N ARG A 20 31.45 24.25 -39.19
CA ARG A 20 31.85 22.83 -39.43
C ARG A 20 31.53 21.88 -38.24
N ASP A 21 30.59 20.97 -38.52
CA ASP A 21 30.51 19.54 -38.20
C ASP A 21 31.42 18.96 -37.10
N PHE A 22 30.80 18.46 -36.02
CA PHE A 22 31.36 17.40 -35.18
C PHE A 22 30.65 16.06 -35.46
N ARG A 23 31.35 15.20 -36.22
CA ARG A 23 30.95 13.83 -36.51
C ARG A 23 31.23 12.90 -35.32
N ASN A 24 30.20 12.12 -34.98
CA ASN A 24 30.20 10.72 -34.56
C ASN A 24 31.57 10.01 -34.56
N ARG A 25 32.01 9.59 -33.38
CA ARG A 25 32.84 8.39 -33.16
C ARG A 25 32.85 7.99 -31.68
N THR A 26 32.21 6.89 -31.33
CA THR A 26 32.75 5.90 -30.38
C THR A 26 32.21 4.52 -30.72
N LYS A 27 33.13 3.56 -30.65
CA LYS A 27 32.99 2.16 -31.06
C LYS A 27 32.64 1.29 -29.84
N ARG A 28 31.84 0.26 -30.12
CA ARG A 28 31.92 -1.15 -29.67
C ARG A 28 31.78 -1.47 -28.17
N GLY A 29 30.80 -2.34 -27.90
CA GLY A 29 31.00 -3.50 -27.02
C GLY A 29 30.31 -3.48 -25.66
N GLY A 30 28.99 -3.20 -25.61
CA GLY A 30 28.17 -3.48 -24.43
C GLY A 30 27.40 -4.78 -24.62
N LYS A 31 27.67 -5.80 -23.80
CA LYS A 31 26.84 -7.01 -23.70
C LYS A 31 25.40 -6.61 -23.35
N GLN A 32 24.43 -7.10 -24.11
CA GLN A 32 23.02 -7.08 -23.71
C GLN A 32 22.88 -7.82 -22.36
N PRO A 33 22.17 -7.26 -21.37
CA PRO A 33 21.67 -8.06 -20.26
C PRO A 33 20.66 -9.06 -20.83
N ASP A 34 20.80 -10.34 -20.46
CA ASP A 34 19.83 -11.37 -20.81
C ASP A 34 18.42 -10.91 -20.38
N GLU A 35 17.55 -10.71 -21.36
CA GLU A 35 16.11 -10.70 -21.15
C GLU A 35 15.72 -12.08 -20.63
N GLN A 36 15.67 -12.23 -19.30
CA GLN A 36 14.89 -13.31 -18.69
C GLN A 36 13.43 -13.07 -19.05
N LYS A 37 13.02 -13.70 -20.16
CA LYS A 37 11.64 -13.83 -20.57
C LYS A 37 10.84 -14.31 -19.35
N ASN A 38 9.97 -13.44 -18.87
CA ASN A 38 9.01 -13.74 -17.81
C ASN A 38 7.94 -14.66 -18.41
N ILE A 39 8.25 -15.95 -18.49
CA ILE A 39 7.31 -16.98 -18.95
C ILE A 39 6.21 -17.08 -17.87
N PRO A 40 4.92 -16.92 -18.22
CA PRO A 40 3.85 -17.19 -17.28
C PRO A 40 3.95 -18.65 -16.85
N ARG A 41 4.36 -18.90 -15.60
CA ARG A 41 4.38 -20.25 -15.06
C ARG A 41 2.94 -20.64 -14.77
N GLY A 42 2.51 -21.80 -15.27
CA GLY A 42 1.23 -22.40 -14.90
C GLY A 42 1.13 -22.58 -13.38
N ALA A 43 -0.08 -22.85 -12.89
CA ALA A 43 -0.36 -23.01 -11.46
C ALA A 43 0.73 -23.84 -10.74
N PRO A 44 1.19 -23.42 -9.54
CA PRO A 44 2.22 -24.16 -8.81
C PRO A 44 1.77 -25.62 -8.62
N GLN A 45 2.68 -26.57 -8.86
CA GLN A 45 2.36 -27.97 -8.62
C GLN A 45 2.10 -28.18 -7.11
N PRO A 46 1.01 -28.87 -6.73
CA PRO A 46 0.70 -29.16 -5.35
C PRO A 46 1.80 -30.04 -4.75
N LEU A 47 2.32 -29.64 -3.58
CA LEU A 47 3.20 -30.51 -2.79
C LEU A 47 2.32 -31.51 -2.05
N THR A 48 2.35 -32.76 -2.49
CA THR A 48 1.58 -33.86 -1.87
C THR A 48 2.38 -34.53 -0.76
N GLY A 49 1.70 -34.94 0.32
CA GLY A 49 1.96 -36.14 1.13
C GLY A 49 3.37 -36.40 1.72
N ASN A 50 3.39 -36.54 3.04
CA ASN A 50 4.51 -36.92 3.91
C ASN A 50 5.73 -35.99 3.86
N ALA A 51 5.66 -34.91 4.65
CA ALA A 51 6.73 -33.94 4.75
C ALA A 51 8.09 -34.58 5.10
N ALA A 52 8.10 -35.71 5.82
CA ALA A 52 9.29 -36.35 6.39
C ALA A 52 10.40 -36.69 5.37
N ALA A 53 10.07 -36.83 4.08
CA ALA A 53 11.02 -37.14 3.01
C ALA A 53 11.33 -35.96 2.08
N GLN A 54 10.74 -34.78 2.31
CA GLN A 54 10.86 -33.63 1.40
C GLN A 54 12.00 -32.69 1.83
N PRO A 55 12.82 -32.20 0.88
CA PRO A 55 13.74 -31.09 1.13
C PRO A 55 13.00 -29.90 1.77
N GLY A 56 13.56 -29.32 2.83
CA GLY A 56 12.90 -28.28 3.59
C GLY A 56 13.83 -27.28 4.24
N ILE A 57 13.27 -26.50 5.18
CA ILE A 57 13.99 -25.53 5.98
C ILE A 57 14.27 -26.15 7.34
N LEU A 58 15.54 -26.34 7.69
CA LEU A 58 15.96 -26.82 9.01
C LEU A 58 16.33 -25.62 9.89
N LEU A 59 15.72 -25.53 11.07
CA LEU A 59 16.05 -24.49 12.05
C LEU A 59 17.22 -24.89 12.94
N LYS A 60 17.97 -23.88 13.41
CA LYS A 60 18.96 -24.04 14.48
C LYS A 60 18.29 -24.52 15.76
N ALA A 61 19.00 -25.33 16.54
CA ALA A 61 18.51 -25.79 17.84
C ALA A 61 18.10 -24.62 18.74
N GLY A 62 16.88 -24.68 19.29
CA GLY A 62 16.31 -23.66 20.17
C GLY A 62 15.70 -22.45 19.46
N ARG A 63 15.75 -22.39 18.12
CA ARG A 63 15.14 -21.32 17.30
C ARG A 63 13.72 -21.63 16.84
N GLU A 64 13.19 -22.81 17.15
CA GLU A 64 11.81 -23.23 16.91
C GLU A 64 10.79 -22.55 17.86
N LYS A 65 11.24 -21.97 18.98
CA LYS A 65 10.38 -21.41 20.05
C LYS A 65 9.33 -20.41 19.57
N SER A 66 9.64 -19.59 18.56
CA SER A 66 8.68 -18.63 17.98
C SER A 66 7.57 -19.35 17.21
N LEU A 67 7.91 -20.39 16.44
CA LEU A 67 6.95 -21.20 15.69
C LEU A 67 6.07 -22.04 16.61
N LEU A 68 6.62 -22.55 17.72
CA LEU A 68 5.82 -23.24 18.75
C LEU A 68 4.76 -22.32 19.37
N ARG A 69 4.97 -21.00 19.33
CA ARG A 69 4.00 -19.96 19.72
C ARG A 69 3.18 -19.43 18.53
N ARG A 70 3.26 -20.10 17.38
CA ARG A 70 2.59 -19.77 16.11
C ARG A 70 2.94 -18.39 15.55
N HIS A 71 4.16 -17.91 15.78
CA HIS A 71 4.66 -16.71 15.10
C HIS A 71 4.86 -17.02 13.60
N PRO A 72 4.24 -16.26 12.68
CA PRO A 72 4.20 -16.63 11.26
C PRO A 72 5.50 -16.41 10.50
N TRP A 73 6.47 -15.70 11.09
CA TRP A 73 7.74 -15.36 10.43
C TRP A 73 8.91 -16.18 10.95
N ILE A 74 9.77 -16.55 10.00
CA ILE A 74 11.04 -17.22 10.22
C ILE A 74 12.13 -16.29 9.70
N PHE A 75 12.96 -15.79 10.62
CA PHE A 75 14.06 -14.89 10.28
C PHE A 75 15.29 -15.66 9.80
N SER A 76 16.05 -15.06 8.89
CA SER A 76 17.30 -15.62 8.32
C SER A 76 18.25 -16.20 9.36
N GLY A 77 18.43 -15.49 10.49
CA GLY A 77 19.31 -15.92 11.58
C GLY A 77 18.88 -17.22 12.29
N ALA A 78 17.61 -17.63 12.17
CA ALA A 78 17.06 -18.85 12.76
C ALA A 78 17.31 -20.11 11.91
N VAL A 79 17.61 -19.94 10.61
CA VAL A 79 17.80 -21.05 9.66
C VAL A 79 19.21 -21.62 9.81
N GLU A 80 19.31 -22.95 9.94
CA GLU A 80 20.57 -23.69 9.92
C GLU A 80 20.94 -24.06 8.48
N ARG A 81 20.00 -24.65 7.75
CA ARG A 81 20.15 -24.93 6.32
C ARG A 81 18.80 -24.97 5.62
N VAL A 82 18.85 -24.83 4.30
CA VAL A 82 17.74 -25.08 3.39
C VAL A 82 18.19 -26.18 2.44
N ASP A 83 17.43 -27.26 2.36
CA ASP A 83 17.76 -28.41 1.51
C ASP A 83 17.36 -28.14 0.05
N GLY A 84 18.19 -28.58 -0.90
CA GLY A 84 17.95 -28.41 -2.33
C GLY A 84 18.27 -27.00 -2.84
N ALA A 85 17.57 -26.57 -3.89
CA ALA A 85 17.72 -25.25 -4.51
C ALA A 85 16.35 -24.58 -4.76
N PRO A 86 15.57 -24.33 -3.70
CA PRO A 86 14.25 -23.73 -3.84
C PRO A 86 14.35 -22.27 -4.32
N LEU A 87 13.34 -21.85 -5.07
CA LEU A 87 13.17 -20.48 -5.52
C LEU A 87 12.34 -19.68 -4.51
N SER A 88 12.49 -18.35 -4.53
CA SER A 88 11.60 -17.49 -3.75
C SER A 88 10.12 -17.73 -4.14
N GLY A 89 9.29 -17.87 -3.12
CA GLY A 89 7.88 -18.21 -3.23
C GLY A 89 7.57 -19.71 -3.19
N ASP A 90 8.57 -20.61 -3.31
CA ASP A 90 8.35 -22.04 -3.15
C ASP A 90 7.88 -22.35 -1.72
N THR A 91 6.94 -23.29 -1.59
CA THR A 91 6.48 -23.77 -0.30
C THR A 91 7.38 -24.91 0.15
N LEU A 92 7.83 -24.88 1.41
CA LEU A 92 8.72 -25.89 1.99
C LEU A 92 8.23 -26.29 3.39
N PRO A 93 8.48 -27.53 3.82
CA PRO A 93 8.28 -27.90 5.21
C PRO A 93 9.39 -27.29 6.06
N VAL A 94 9.02 -26.79 7.24
CA VAL A 94 9.94 -26.26 8.24
C VAL A 94 10.09 -27.28 9.34
N ARG A 95 11.34 -27.54 9.75
CA ARG A 95 11.68 -28.54 10.75
C ARG A 95 12.54 -27.98 11.87
N ASP A 96 12.40 -28.52 13.06
CA ASP A 96 13.34 -28.27 14.15
C ASP A 96 14.67 -29.01 13.93
N ALA A 97 15.64 -28.79 14.82
CA ALA A 97 16.96 -29.44 14.72
C ALA A 97 16.93 -30.97 14.87
N ALA A 98 15.85 -31.55 15.42
CA ALA A 98 15.65 -32.99 15.51
C ALA A 98 14.93 -33.57 14.28
N GLY A 99 14.52 -32.71 13.34
CA GLY A 99 13.82 -33.10 12.12
C GLY A 99 12.30 -33.17 12.27
N ASN A 100 11.72 -32.77 13.40
CA ASN A 100 10.28 -32.77 13.59
C ASN A 100 9.64 -31.65 12.76
N PHE A 101 8.47 -31.93 12.16
CA PHE A 101 7.71 -30.93 11.41
C PHE A 101 7.20 -29.81 12.34
N LEU A 102 7.27 -28.57 11.85
CA LEU A 102 6.77 -27.38 12.54
C LEU A 102 5.69 -26.66 11.74
N ALA A 103 5.88 -26.51 10.43
CA ALA A 103 4.98 -25.72 9.58
C ALA A 103 5.25 -25.95 8.09
N TRP A 104 4.27 -25.63 7.24
CA TRP A 104 4.47 -25.33 5.83
C TRP A 104 4.66 -23.83 5.65
N ALA A 105 5.72 -23.41 4.93
CA ALA A 105 6.03 -22.00 4.77
C ALA A 105 6.52 -21.66 3.35
N ALA A 106 6.17 -20.48 2.85
CA ALA A 106 6.78 -19.92 1.65
C ALA A 106 8.18 -19.39 1.96
N TYR A 107 9.17 -19.88 1.22
CA TYR A 107 10.57 -19.49 1.32
C TYR A 107 10.89 -18.22 0.51
N ASN A 108 11.82 -17.41 0.98
CA ASN A 108 12.39 -16.29 0.22
C ASN A 108 13.89 -16.13 0.53
N THR A 109 14.73 -16.22 -0.51
CA THR A 109 16.18 -16.05 -0.36
C THR A 109 16.63 -14.59 -0.20
N ALA A 110 15.82 -13.61 -0.60
CA ALA A 110 16.18 -12.20 -0.62
C ALA A 110 15.78 -11.46 0.68
N SER A 111 14.86 -12.01 1.46
CA SER A 111 14.25 -11.35 2.62
C SER A 111 14.91 -11.76 3.94
N GLN A 112 15.00 -10.82 4.89
CA GLN A 112 15.34 -11.13 6.28
C GLN A 112 14.27 -11.99 6.96
N ILE A 113 13.02 -11.88 6.51
CA ILE A 113 11.96 -12.85 6.81
C ILE A 113 12.06 -13.95 5.75
N THR A 114 13.00 -14.87 5.98
CA THR A 114 13.36 -15.94 5.04
C THR A 114 12.22 -16.90 4.76
N ALA A 115 11.25 -17.05 5.67
CA ALA A 115 10.04 -17.78 5.37
C ALA A 115 8.82 -17.26 6.13
N ARG A 116 7.64 -17.40 5.51
CA ARG A 116 6.33 -17.05 6.08
C ARG A 116 5.40 -18.25 6.07
N VAL A 117 4.81 -18.55 7.22
CA VAL A 117 4.03 -19.77 7.45
C VAL A 117 2.64 -19.71 6.80
N TRP A 118 2.31 -20.71 5.99
CA TRP A 118 0.95 -20.96 5.47
C TRP A 118 0.12 -21.81 6.44
N SER A 119 0.73 -22.87 6.97
CA SER A 119 0.04 -23.87 7.77
C SER A 119 0.90 -24.44 8.88
N TRP A 120 0.23 -24.82 9.96
CA TRP A 120 0.80 -25.53 11.11
C TRP A 120 0.45 -27.03 11.09
N ARG A 121 -0.29 -27.49 10.08
CA ARG A 121 -0.83 -28.85 9.97
C ARG A 121 -0.04 -29.63 8.92
N GLU A 122 0.59 -30.72 9.34
CA GLU A 122 1.46 -31.51 8.46
C GLU A 122 0.67 -32.14 7.30
N GLU A 123 -0.59 -32.49 7.55
CA GLU A 123 -1.50 -33.10 6.60
C GLU A 123 -2.12 -32.13 5.57
N GLU A 124 -1.95 -30.81 5.75
CA GLU A 124 -2.54 -29.81 4.84
C GLU A 124 -1.69 -29.68 3.56
N VAL A 125 -2.34 -29.73 2.41
CA VAL A 125 -1.72 -29.51 1.10
C VAL A 125 -1.85 -28.03 0.74
N ILE A 126 -0.75 -27.38 0.39
CA ILE A 126 -0.76 -25.96 -0.01
C ILE A 126 -1.00 -25.88 -1.52
N ASP A 127 -2.28 -25.83 -1.90
CA ASP A 127 -2.74 -25.74 -3.28
C ASP A 127 -3.84 -24.67 -3.45
N ALA A 128 -4.47 -24.63 -4.63
CA ALA A 128 -5.54 -23.67 -4.91
C ALA A 128 -6.75 -23.83 -3.95
N GLU A 129 -7.06 -25.04 -3.49
CA GLU A 129 -8.15 -25.28 -2.55
C GLU A 129 -7.81 -24.76 -1.15
N PHE A 130 -6.55 -24.90 -0.72
CA PHE A 130 -6.06 -24.26 0.50
C PHE A 130 -6.30 -22.75 0.49
N PHE A 131 -5.88 -22.06 -0.59
CA PHE A 131 -6.08 -20.60 -0.70
C PHE A 131 -7.56 -20.24 -0.77
N ARG A 132 -8.37 -21.02 -1.48
CA ARG A 132 -9.83 -20.84 -1.52
C ARG A 132 -10.44 -20.90 -0.13
N ASN A 133 -10.06 -21.89 0.67
CA ASN A 133 -10.59 -22.06 2.01
C ASN A 133 -10.14 -20.92 2.95
N ARG A 134 -8.88 -20.49 2.86
CA ARG A 134 -8.38 -19.34 3.65
C ARG A 134 -9.09 -18.03 3.27
N ILE A 135 -9.27 -17.76 1.98
CA ILE A 135 -9.99 -16.58 1.49
C ILE A 135 -11.46 -16.64 1.94
N ALA A 136 -12.13 -17.78 1.77
CA ALA A 136 -13.52 -17.96 2.19
C ALA A 136 -13.70 -17.73 3.71
N ASN A 137 -12.76 -18.21 4.53
CA ASN A 137 -12.76 -17.95 5.97
C ASN A 137 -12.60 -16.46 6.28
N ALA A 138 -11.64 -15.77 5.65
CA ALA A 138 -11.45 -14.33 5.84
C ALA A 138 -12.72 -13.54 5.48
N LEU A 139 -13.38 -13.89 4.37
CA LEU A 139 -14.65 -13.31 3.96
C LEU A 139 -15.78 -13.60 4.96
N ALA A 140 -15.86 -14.82 5.49
CA ALA A 140 -16.83 -15.19 6.51
C ALA A 140 -16.67 -14.33 7.77
N THR A 141 -15.44 -14.17 8.28
CA THR A 141 -15.14 -13.28 9.42
C THR A 141 -15.61 -11.85 9.17
N ARG A 142 -15.47 -11.32 7.94
CA ARG A 142 -15.93 -9.97 7.60
C ARG A 142 -17.45 -9.84 7.59
N ARG A 143 -18.17 -10.90 7.23
CA ARG A 143 -19.64 -10.92 7.30
C ARG A 143 -20.13 -10.84 8.75
N GLU A 144 -19.40 -11.42 9.70
CA GLU A 144 -19.73 -11.36 11.13
C GLU A 144 -19.64 -9.95 11.72
N LEU A 145 -18.83 -9.07 11.12
CA LEU A 145 -18.74 -7.66 11.52
C LEU A 145 -20.01 -6.87 11.20
N LYS A 146 -20.92 -7.41 10.36
CA LYS A 146 -22.21 -6.79 9.97
C LYS A 146 -22.08 -5.35 9.46
N LEU A 147 -20.95 -5.02 8.84
CA LEU A 147 -20.67 -3.70 8.32
C LEU A 147 -21.37 -3.40 6.99
N ALA A 148 -21.94 -4.41 6.32
CA ALA A 148 -22.45 -4.26 4.95
C ALA A 148 -23.58 -3.22 4.83
N ASP A 149 -24.38 -3.03 5.88
CA ASP A 149 -25.46 -2.04 5.92
C ASP A 149 -24.94 -0.62 6.14
N GLU A 150 -23.75 -0.49 6.73
CA GLU A 150 -23.16 0.80 7.11
C GLU A 150 -22.00 1.20 6.21
N SER A 151 -21.36 0.27 5.49
CA SER A 151 -20.26 0.55 4.59
C SER A 151 -20.11 -0.51 3.49
N ASN A 152 -19.78 -0.05 2.28
CA ASN A 152 -19.36 -0.93 1.18
C ASN A 152 -17.83 -0.97 1.00
N GLY A 153 -17.08 -0.29 1.87
CA GLY A 153 -15.63 -0.33 1.94
C GLY A 153 -15.16 -1.27 3.04
N MET A 154 -14.22 -2.18 2.80
CA MET A 154 -13.75 -3.09 3.84
C MET A 154 -12.45 -3.80 3.49
N ARG A 155 -11.56 -3.97 4.47
CA ARG A 155 -10.43 -4.89 4.33
C ARG A 155 -10.93 -6.33 4.41
N LEU A 156 -10.90 -7.03 3.29
CA LEU A 156 -11.30 -8.43 3.17
C LEU A 156 -10.22 -9.38 3.69
N ILE A 157 -8.95 -9.08 3.42
CA ILE A 157 -7.80 -9.89 3.84
C ILE A 157 -6.73 -8.98 4.45
N HIS A 158 -6.26 -9.35 5.64
CA HIS A 158 -5.28 -8.63 6.44
C HIS A 158 -4.05 -9.49 6.75
N ALA A 159 -3.40 -9.95 5.69
CA ALA A 159 -2.11 -10.62 5.69
C ALA A 159 -2.03 -11.80 6.68
N GLU A 160 -1.00 -11.82 7.54
CA GLU A 160 -0.77 -12.86 8.54
C GLU A 160 -1.97 -13.10 9.45
N SER A 161 -2.75 -12.06 9.77
CA SER A 161 -3.90 -12.15 10.66
C SER A 161 -5.02 -13.03 10.11
N ASP A 162 -5.08 -13.17 8.78
CA ASP A 162 -6.03 -14.03 8.08
C ASP A 162 -5.39 -15.32 7.55
N GLY A 163 -4.17 -15.64 7.99
CA GLY A 163 -3.45 -16.82 7.55
C GLY A 163 -2.97 -16.75 6.10
N LEU A 164 -2.86 -15.55 5.53
CA LEU A 164 -2.37 -15.29 4.17
C LEU A 164 -1.20 -14.29 4.19
N PRO A 165 -0.02 -14.65 4.75
CA PRO A 165 1.09 -13.73 4.94
C PRO A 165 1.51 -12.95 3.69
N GLY A 166 1.55 -11.63 3.82
CA GLY A 166 1.91 -10.73 2.72
C GLY A 166 0.80 -10.50 1.67
N LEU A 167 -0.43 -10.93 1.90
CA LEU A 167 -1.58 -10.58 1.05
C LEU A 167 -2.51 -9.60 1.78
N VAL A 168 -2.76 -8.45 1.17
CA VAL A 168 -3.81 -7.52 1.62
C VAL A 168 -4.83 -7.37 0.51
N VAL A 169 -6.11 -7.41 0.85
CA VAL A 169 -7.20 -7.15 -0.10
C VAL A 169 -8.19 -6.19 0.54
N ASP A 170 -8.34 -5.02 -0.07
CA ASP A 170 -9.35 -4.03 0.30
C ASP A 170 -10.47 -4.03 -0.74
N ARG A 171 -11.72 -3.85 -0.29
CA ARG A 171 -12.90 -3.67 -1.13
C ARG A 171 -13.33 -2.21 -1.09
N TYR A 172 -13.61 -1.66 -2.27
CA TYR A 172 -14.18 -0.33 -2.46
C TYR A 172 -15.39 -0.45 -3.40
N GLY A 173 -16.59 -0.60 -2.82
CA GLY A 173 -17.79 -0.93 -3.58
C GLY A 173 -17.61 -2.25 -4.33
N ASP A 174 -17.62 -2.19 -5.66
CA ASP A 174 -17.48 -3.37 -6.52
C ASP A 174 -16.05 -3.60 -7.04
N THR A 175 -15.10 -2.78 -6.62
CA THR A 175 -13.67 -2.93 -6.94
C THR A 175 -12.92 -3.56 -5.77
N LEU A 176 -12.05 -4.53 -6.05
CA LEU A 176 -11.05 -5.01 -5.10
C LEU A 176 -9.69 -4.42 -5.42
N VAL A 177 -8.97 -3.99 -4.40
CA VAL A 177 -7.56 -3.62 -4.49
C VAL A 177 -6.74 -4.66 -3.75
N MET A 178 -5.88 -5.37 -4.49
CA MET A 178 -4.99 -6.39 -3.98
C MET A 178 -3.57 -5.85 -3.87
N GLN A 179 -2.93 -6.06 -2.72
CA GLN A 179 -1.51 -5.80 -2.52
C GLN A 179 -0.82 -7.11 -2.15
N ILE A 180 0.27 -7.38 -2.87
CA ILE A 180 1.14 -8.52 -2.60
C ILE A 180 2.47 -7.97 -2.10
N GLY A 181 2.84 -8.39 -0.90
CA GLY A 181 4.04 -7.95 -0.20
C GLY A 181 4.95 -9.09 0.22
N SER A 182 4.76 -10.31 -0.28
CA SER A 182 5.64 -11.45 0.00
C SER A 182 5.85 -12.31 -1.25
N ALA A 183 7.02 -12.95 -1.36
CA ALA A 183 7.30 -13.87 -2.47
C ALA A 183 6.34 -15.07 -2.50
N GLY A 184 5.88 -15.53 -1.34
CA GLY A 184 4.89 -16.59 -1.23
C GLY A 184 3.55 -16.21 -1.86
N ALA A 185 3.00 -15.04 -1.50
CA ALA A 185 1.75 -14.56 -2.07
C ALA A 185 1.90 -14.26 -3.58
N GLU A 186 3.06 -13.76 -4.01
CA GLU A 186 3.37 -13.55 -5.43
C GLU A 186 3.31 -14.86 -6.23
N ARG A 187 3.82 -15.97 -5.68
CA ARG A 187 3.81 -17.27 -6.34
C ARG A 187 2.39 -17.78 -6.63
N TRP A 188 1.42 -17.38 -5.82
CA TRP A 188 0.01 -17.76 -5.94
C TRP A 188 -0.87 -16.62 -6.48
N ARG A 189 -0.27 -15.53 -6.96
CA ARG A 189 -0.95 -14.29 -7.35
C ARG A 189 -2.17 -14.50 -8.25
N ASP A 190 -1.99 -15.20 -9.37
CA ASP A 190 -3.09 -15.40 -10.33
C ASP A 190 -4.17 -16.34 -9.79
N THR A 191 -3.78 -17.40 -9.08
CA THR A 191 -4.73 -18.29 -8.39
C THR A 191 -5.57 -17.56 -7.35
N ILE A 192 -4.95 -16.71 -6.53
CA ILE A 192 -5.63 -15.86 -5.54
C ILE A 192 -6.57 -14.88 -6.24
N ALA A 193 -6.13 -14.22 -7.31
CA ALA A 193 -6.97 -13.30 -8.07
C ALA A 193 -8.20 -13.98 -8.68
N ASP A 194 -8.03 -15.20 -9.23
CA ASP A 194 -9.13 -15.96 -9.82
C ASP A 194 -10.14 -16.41 -8.74
N ILE A 195 -9.66 -16.85 -7.58
CA ILE A 195 -10.51 -17.19 -6.43
C ILE A 195 -11.28 -15.95 -5.93
N LEU A 196 -10.63 -14.80 -5.82
CA LEU A 196 -11.28 -13.55 -5.44
C LEU A 196 -12.34 -13.13 -6.47
N GLN A 197 -12.05 -13.31 -7.76
CA GLN A 197 -13.01 -13.02 -8.82
C GLN A 197 -14.27 -13.89 -8.69
N GLU A 198 -14.10 -15.17 -8.38
CA GLU A 198 -15.21 -16.10 -8.20
C GLU A 198 -16.02 -15.84 -6.91
N LEU A 199 -15.33 -15.70 -5.78
CA LEU A 199 -15.99 -15.60 -4.47
C LEU A 199 -16.61 -14.22 -4.20
N CYS A 200 -16.06 -13.15 -4.76
CA CYS A 200 -16.50 -11.79 -4.51
C CYS A 200 -17.25 -11.17 -5.70
N ASN A 201 -17.13 -11.73 -6.90
CA ASN A 201 -17.68 -11.20 -8.16
C ASN A 201 -17.47 -9.68 -8.35
N PRO A 202 -16.25 -9.14 -8.20
CA PRO A 202 -16.00 -7.73 -8.41
C PRO A 202 -16.01 -7.36 -9.90
N VAL A 203 -16.26 -6.09 -10.21
CA VAL A 203 -16.11 -5.55 -11.58
C VAL A 203 -14.63 -5.38 -11.97
N CYS A 204 -13.77 -5.19 -10.98
CA CYS A 204 -12.33 -5.03 -11.15
C CYS A 204 -11.55 -5.58 -9.95
N ILE A 205 -10.45 -6.27 -10.24
CA ILE A 205 -9.36 -6.47 -9.28
C ILE A 205 -8.19 -5.63 -9.76
N TYR A 206 -7.81 -4.64 -8.97
CA TYR A 206 -6.68 -3.75 -9.23
C TYR A 206 -5.51 -4.14 -8.32
N GLU A 207 -4.30 -4.24 -8.85
CA GLU A 207 -3.11 -4.53 -8.06
C GLU A 207 -2.39 -3.22 -7.68
N ARG A 208 -2.14 -3.05 -6.38
CA ARG A 208 -1.34 -1.97 -5.78
C ARG A 208 -0.16 -2.54 -4.98
N SER A 209 0.67 -3.29 -5.69
CA SER A 209 1.90 -3.89 -5.18
C SER A 209 3.11 -2.99 -5.50
N ASP A 210 3.01 -1.69 -5.21
CA ASP A 210 3.99 -0.65 -5.56
C ASP A 210 4.67 -0.03 -4.33
N SER A 211 4.49 -0.63 -3.15
CA SER A 211 5.20 -0.18 -1.94
C SER A 211 6.69 -0.51 -1.98
N ASP A 212 7.54 0.39 -1.47
CA ASP A 212 8.99 0.19 -1.36
C ASP A 212 9.37 -1.10 -0.61
N SER A 213 8.55 -1.51 0.37
CA SER A 213 8.77 -2.72 1.15
C SER A 213 8.81 -4.01 0.31
N ARG A 214 8.23 -3.98 -0.89
CA ARG A 214 8.24 -5.11 -1.83
C ARG A 214 9.64 -5.39 -2.39
N GLY A 215 10.50 -4.38 -2.47
CA GLY A 215 11.91 -4.55 -2.82
C GLY A 215 12.69 -5.39 -1.81
N LEU A 216 12.28 -5.38 -0.52
CA LEU A 216 12.88 -6.24 0.52
C LEU A 216 12.59 -7.72 0.32
N GLU A 217 11.58 -8.05 -0.50
CA GLU A 217 11.24 -9.42 -0.89
C GLU A 217 11.87 -9.82 -2.23
N GLY A 218 12.64 -8.93 -2.86
CA GLY A 218 13.22 -9.16 -4.19
C GLY A 218 12.18 -9.15 -5.32
N LEU A 219 11.08 -8.41 -5.14
CA LEU A 219 9.97 -8.35 -6.08
C LEU A 219 9.88 -6.96 -6.73
N GLU A 220 9.63 -6.94 -8.04
CA GLU A 220 9.38 -5.71 -8.78
C GLU A 220 8.02 -5.10 -8.42
N PRO A 221 7.90 -3.75 -8.40
CA PRO A 221 6.63 -3.08 -8.17
C PRO A 221 5.63 -3.37 -9.29
N ARG A 222 4.35 -3.50 -8.93
CA ARG A 222 3.23 -3.64 -9.87
C ARG A 222 2.10 -2.71 -9.46
N ASN A 223 1.61 -1.95 -10.42
CA ASN A 223 0.46 -1.06 -10.26
C ASN A 223 -0.38 -1.14 -11.55
N GLY A 224 -1.60 -1.66 -11.45
CA GLY A 224 -2.47 -1.79 -12.62
C GLY A 224 -3.63 -2.78 -12.45
N VAL A 225 -4.50 -2.80 -13.46
CA VAL A 225 -5.63 -3.73 -13.51
C VAL A 225 -5.13 -5.18 -13.65
N LEU A 226 -5.63 -6.06 -12.79
CA LEU A 226 -5.32 -7.49 -12.80
C LEU A 226 -6.45 -8.34 -13.42
N ARG A 227 -7.70 -8.03 -13.10
CA ARG A 227 -8.90 -8.67 -13.67
C ARG A 227 -9.99 -7.61 -13.88
N GLY A 228 -10.85 -7.82 -14.86
CA GLY A 228 -11.99 -6.95 -15.15
C GLY A 228 -11.59 -5.58 -15.72
N ASN A 229 -12.43 -4.57 -15.51
CA ASN A 229 -12.23 -3.21 -16.02
C ASN A 229 -12.41 -2.21 -14.88
N LEU A 230 -11.42 -1.33 -14.68
CA LEU A 230 -11.51 -0.29 -13.67
C LEU A 230 -12.65 0.69 -14.03
N PRO A 231 -13.63 0.92 -13.13
CA PRO A 231 -14.67 1.92 -13.35
C PRO A 231 -14.11 3.34 -13.43
N GLU A 232 -14.80 4.24 -14.12
CA GLU A 232 -14.41 5.67 -14.20
C GLU A 232 -14.37 6.36 -12.83
N SER A 233 -15.21 5.92 -11.90
CA SER A 233 -15.23 6.38 -10.52
C SER A 233 -15.38 5.18 -9.58
N VAL A 234 -14.50 5.12 -8.57
CA VAL A 234 -14.62 4.19 -7.45
C VAL A 234 -15.06 4.99 -6.24
N GLU A 235 -16.14 4.56 -5.60
CA GLU A 235 -16.71 5.24 -4.44
C GLU A 235 -16.91 4.26 -3.28
N VAL A 236 -16.70 4.78 -2.07
CA VAL A 236 -16.98 4.10 -0.81
C VAL A 236 -18.11 4.82 -0.10
N PHE A 237 -19.11 4.06 0.29
CA PHE A 237 -20.11 4.45 1.28
C PHE A 237 -19.62 4.04 2.67
N GLU A 238 -19.68 4.94 3.64
CA GLU A 238 -19.35 4.68 5.05
C GLU A 238 -20.21 5.55 5.97
N HIS A 239 -21.00 4.90 6.82
CA HIS A 239 -21.94 5.46 7.78
C HIS A 239 -22.84 6.57 7.22
N GLY A 240 -23.26 6.52 5.95
CA GLY A 240 -24.08 7.56 5.33
C GLY A 240 -23.30 8.59 4.50
N LEU A 241 -21.97 8.61 4.56
CA LEU A 241 -21.10 9.47 3.74
C LEU A 241 -20.56 8.71 2.53
N ARG A 242 -20.30 9.43 1.44
CA ARG A 242 -19.68 8.93 0.21
C ARG A 242 -18.28 9.51 0.03
N PHE A 243 -17.32 8.66 -0.30
CA PHE A 243 -15.92 9.02 -0.51
C PHE A 243 -15.45 8.52 -1.85
N ARG A 244 -14.98 9.42 -2.70
CA ARG A 244 -14.27 9.06 -3.93
C ARG A 244 -12.91 8.46 -3.57
N VAL A 245 -12.59 7.35 -4.22
CA VAL A 245 -11.33 6.63 -4.04
C VAL A 245 -10.57 6.61 -5.36
N ASP A 246 -9.33 7.07 -5.33
CA ASP A 246 -8.39 6.88 -6.43
C ASP A 246 -7.56 5.63 -6.17
N VAL A 247 -7.94 4.52 -6.79
CA VAL A 247 -7.24 3.24 -6.59
C VAL A 247 -5.90 3.19 -7.31
N ALA A 248 -5.65 4.04 -8.31
CA ALA A 248 -4.44 4.00 -9.13
C ALA A 248 -3.34 4.89 -8.53
N ALA A 249 -3.67 6.13 -8.17
CA ALA A 249 -2.73 7.14 -7.67
C ALA A 249 -2.92 7.46 -6.18
N GLY A 250 -3.99 6.99 -5.53
CA GLY A 250 -4.22 7.25 -4.12
C GLY A 250 -3.19 6.60 -3.18
N GLN A 251 -3.06 7.14 -1.98
CA GLN A 251 -2.14 6.63 -0.95
C GLN A 251 -2.62 5.25 -0.43
N LYS A 252 -1.67 4.41 0.02
CA LYS A 252 -1.91 3.00 0.40
C LYS A 252 -2.60 2.23 -0.74
N THR A 253 -3.83 1.77 -0.51
CA THR A 253 -4.70 1.10 -1.48
C THR A 253 -5.74 2.04 -2.09
N GLY A 254 -5.72 3.33 -1.73
CA GLY A 254 -6.63 4.38 -2.21
C GLY A 254 -7.40 5.09 -1.10
N PHE A 255 -7.71 4.40 0.02
CA PHE A 255 -8.46 4.97 1.14
C PHE A 255 -8.07 4.33 2.48
N TYR A 256 -8.17 5.09 3.57
CA TYR A 256 -7.80 4.65 4.92
C TYR A 256 -8.99 4.00 5.63
N LEU A 257 -9.25 2.72 5.33
CA LEU A 257 -10.34 1.94 5.96
C LEU A 257 -10.10 1.69 7.46
N ASP A 258 -8.85 1.71 7.90
CA ASP A 258 -8.44 1.53 9.30
C ASP A 258 -8.90 2.69 10.22
N GLN A 259 -9.20 3.86 9.64
CA GLN A 259 -9.62 5.05 10.39
C GLN A 259 -11.15 5.19 10.53
N ARG A 260 -11.96 4.18 10.14
CA ARG A 260 -13.43 4.25 10.16
C ARG A 260 -13.99 4.66 11.52
N ASP A 261 -13.66 3.89 12.56
CA ASP A 261 -14.26 4.09 13.88
C ASP A 261 -13.80 5.42 14.49
N ASN A 262 -12.56 5.83 14.19
CA ASN A 262 -12.04 7.14 14.60
C ASN A 262 -12.79 8.28 13.90
N ARG A 263 -13.13 8.14 12.61
CA ARG A 263 -13.96 9.11 11.90
C ARG A 263 -15.37 9.19 12.51
N ALA A 264 -15.99 8.06 12.80
CA ALA A 264 -17.29 8.01 13.47
C ALA A 264 -17.24 8.68 14.86
N LEU A 265 -16.17 8.46 15.64
CA LEU A 265 -15.97 9.14 16.91
C LEU A 265 -15.83 10.66 16.74
N THR A 266 -15.08 11.12 15.73
CA THR A 266 -14.93 12.56 15.42
C THR A 266 -16.28 13.25 15.25
N GLU A 267 -17.23 12.62 14.56
CA GLU A 267 -18.58 13.16 14.39
C GLU A 267 -19.29 13.42 15.72
N THR A 268 -19.19 12.49 16.67
CA THR A 268 -19.82 12.64 18.00
C THR A 268 -19.21 13.77 18.83
N LEU A 269 -17.96 14.15 18.55
CA LEU A 269 -17.19 15.12 19.32
C LEU A 269 -17.18 16.52 18.70
N ALA A 270 -17.64 16.69 17.46
CA ALA A 270 -17.40 17.90 16.67
C ALA A 270 -18.44 19.01 16.81
N ARG A 271 -19.62 18.74 17.39
CA ARG A 271 -20.73 19.70 17.47
C ARG A 271 -20.31 21.06 18.04
N ASP A 272 -20.65 22.13 17.32
CA ASP A 272 -20.43 23.55 17.66
C ASP A 272 -18.95 23.96 17.87
N LYS A 273 -18.00 23.11 17.46
CA LYS A 273 -16.56 23.36 17.62
C LYS A 273 -15.91 23.95 16.37
N ASP A 274 -14.88 24.76 16.58
CA ASP A 274 -13.91 25.11 15.56
C ASP A 274 -12.84 24.00 15.48
N VAL A 275 -12.82 23.25 14.38
CA VAL A 275 -12.01 22.03 14.19
C VAL A 275 -10.81 22.30 13.29
N LEU A 276 -9.65 21.77 13.67
CA LEU A 276 -8.45 21.72 12.84
C LEU A 276 -8.13 20.26 12.50
N ASN A 277 -8.10 19.93 11.21
CA ASN A 277 -7.71 18.62 10.70
C ASN A 277 -6.39 18.71 9.92
N CYS A 278 -5.33 18.14 10.48
CA CYS A 278 -3.99 18.15 9.90
C CYS A 278 -3.66 16.81 9.24
N PHE A 279 -2.97 16.85 8.10
CA PHE A 279 -2.74 15.68 7.24
C PHE A 279 -4.06 15.07 6.77
N CYS A 280 -4.98 15.96 6.35
CA CYS A 280 -6.38 15.62 6.17
C CYS A 280 -6.67 14.69 4.97
N TYR A 281 -5.68 14.51 4.07
CA TYR A 281 -5.80 13.74 2.84
C TYR A 281 -7.07 14.11 2.05
N THR A 282 -7.94 13.15 1.76
CA THR A 282 -9.19 13.35 1.02
C THR A 282 -10.37 13.78 1.90
N GLY A 283 -10.09 14.33 3.08
CA GLY A 283 -11.08 15.00 3.95
C GLY A 283 -11.91 14.08 4.82
N GLY A 284 -11.54 12.81 4.99
CA GLY A 284 -12.33 11.82 5.74
C GLY A 284 -12.84 12.33 7.10
N PHE A 285 -11.94 12.76 7.98
CA PHE A 285 -12.30 13.34 9.27
C PHE A 285 -13.08 14.67 9.16
N SER A 286 -12.73 15.51 8.19
CA SER A 286 -13.38 16.81 7.98
C SER A 286 -14.87 16.66 7.65
N LEU A 287 -15.20 15.68 6.81
CA LEU A 287 -16.59 15.40 6.42
C LEU A 287 -17.42 14.90 7.62
N TYR A 288 -16.88 14.00 8.43
CA TYR A 288 -17.53 13.54 9.66
C TYR A 288 -17.70 14.68 10.68
N ALA A 289 -16.71 15.55 10.84
CA ALA A 289 -16.82 16.72 11.71
C ALA A 289 -17.93 17.69 11.24
N LEU A 290 -17.98 18.00 9.93
CA LEU A 290 -19.01 18.87 9.35
C LEU A 290 -20.42 18.29 9.52
N ARG A 291 -20.59 16.99 9.28
CA ARG A 291 -21.85 16.28 9.49
C ARG A 291 -22.27 16.25 10.96
N GLY A 292 -21.29 16.09 11.87
CA GLY A 292 -21.47 16.15 13.33
C GLY A 292 -21.84 17.54 13.87
N GLY A 293 -21.90 18.56 13.01
CA GLY A 293 -22.30 19.91 13.40
C GLY A 293 -21.13 20.80 13.82
N ALA A 294 -19.91 20.54 13.36
CA ALA A 294 -18.79 21.49 13.54
C ALA A 294 -19.18 22.89 13.08
N LYS A 295 -18.77 23.91 13.84
CA LYS A 295 -18.99 25.31 13.51
C LYS A 295 -18.11 25.73 12.33
N SER A 296 -16.85 25.31 12.34
CA SER A 296 -15.92 25.46 11.23
C SER A 296 -14.90 24.31 11.22
N VAL A 297 -14.36 23.98 10.04
CA VAL A 297 -13.31 22.98 9.87
C VAL A 297 -12.22 23.53 8.96
N LEU A 298 -11.02 23.76 9.49
CA LEU A 298 -9.81 24.01 8.72
C LEU A 298 -9.09 22.69 8.48
N SER A 299 -8.89 22.34 7.21
CA SER A 299 -8.24 21.11 6.78
C SER A 299 -6.95 21.42 6.04
N ILE A 300 -5.85 20.81 6.47
CA ILE A 300 -4.50 21.09 5.94
C ILE A 300 -3.88 19.80 5.40
N ASP A 301 -3.40 19.84 4.16
CA ASP A 301 -2.62 18.77 3.56
C ASP A 301 -1.54 19.34 2.62
N ALA A 302 -0.47 18.58 2.38
CA ALA A 302 0.57 18.98 1.44
C ALA A 302 0.20 18.67 -0.02
N SER A 303 -0.83 17.84 -0.26
CA SER A 303 -1.28 17.44 -1.59
C SER A 303 -2.51 18.24 -2.02
N GLY A 304 -2.33 19.19 -2.94
CA GLY A 304 -3.45 19.88 -3.58
C GLY A 304 -4.43 18.91 -4.28
N ASP A 305 -3.94 17.81 -4.84
CA ASP A 305 -4.77 16.78 -5.47
C ASP A 305 -5.70 16.09 -4.47
N ALA A 306 -5.20 15.77 -3.27
CA ALA A 306 -6.03 15.19 -2.21
C ALA A 306 -7.10 16.19 -1.73
N LEU A 307 -6.75 17.47 -1.61
CA LEU A 307 -7.69 18.53 -1.24
C LEU A 307 -8.78 18.73 -2.29
N ARG A 308 -8.46 18.65 -3.60
CA ARG A 308 -9.47 18.68 -4.66
C ARG A 308 -10.45 17.51 -4.56
N ILE A 309 -9.99 16.32 -4.18
CA ILE A 309 -10.87 15.18 -3.93
C ILE A 309 -11.71 15.43 -2.65
N ALA A 310 -11.13 16.04 -1.61
CA ALA A 310 -11.85 16.39 -0.40
C ALA A 310 -13.00 17.38 -0.64
N GLU A 311 -12.77 18.40 -1.49
CA GLU A 311 -13.81 19.35 -1.93
C GLU A 311 -14.93 18.67 -2.72
N GLN A 312 -14.58 17.72 -3.60
CA GLN A 312 -15.56 16.90 -4.32
C GLN A 312 -16.37 16.03 -3.35
N ASN A 313 -15.71 15.39 -2.38
CA ASN A 313 -16.38 14.60 -1.35
C ASN A 313 -17.34 15.47 -0.54
N LEU A 314 -16.95 16.68 -0.14
CA LEU A 314 -17.83 17.62 0.56
C LEU A 314 -19.09 17.92 -0.27
N THR A 315 -18.91 18.23 -1.55
CA THR A 315 -20.00 18.53 -2.48
C THR A 315 -20.94 17.33 -2.67
N ASN A 316 -20.38 16.13 -2.86
CA ASN A 316 -21.13 14.89 -3.08
C ASN A 316 -21.98 14.48 -1.87
N ASN A 317 -21.61 14.93 -0.66
CA ASN A 317 -22.36 14.69 0.57
C ASN A 317 -23.32 15.83 0.92
N GLY A 318 -23.41 16.90 0.10
CA GLY A 318 -24.31 18.03 0.35
C GLY A 318 -24.01 18.78 1.65
N LEU A 319 -22.75 18.74 2.10
CA LEU A 319 -22.31 19.43 3.31
C LEU A 319 -22.04 20.91 3.01
N ASP A 320 -22.29 21.78 3.98
CA ASP A 320 -22.14 23.23 3.82
C ASP A 320 -20.67 23.64 3.66
N ALA A 321 -20.32 24.06 2.44
CA ALA A 321 -18.99 24.53 2.08
C ALA A 321 -18.57 25.80 2.84
N ALA A 322 -19.52 26.61 3.34
CA ALA A 322 -19.19 27.81 4.11
C ALA A 322 -18.51 27.50 5.46
N ARG A 323 -18.66 26.26 5.95
CA ARG A 323 -18.02 25.78 7.19
C ARG A 323 -16.67 25.10 6.95
N ALA A 324 -16.21 24.97 5.71
CA ALA A 324 -14.98 24.23 5.37
C ALA A 324 -13.92 25.16 4.75
N GLU A 325 -12.71 25.11 5.30
CA GLU A 325 -11.51 25.78 4.76
C GLU A 325 -10.49 24.70 4.40
N TRP A 326 -9.97 24.72 3.16
CA TRP A 326 -8.95 23.79 2.66
C TRP A 326 -7.66 24.54 2.40
N GLN A 327 -6.56 24.07 2.99
CA GLN A 327 -5.26 24.73 2.90
C GLN A 327 -4.19 23.76 2.42
N GLU A 328 -3.68 23.98 1.21
CA GLU A 328 -2.49 23.29 0.71
C GLU A 328 -1.24 23.89 1.39
N ALA A 329 -0.60 23.13 2.28
CA ALA A 329 0.61 23.56 2.97
C ALA A 329 1.37 22.39 3.61
N ASP A 330 2.67 22.59 3.83
CA ASP A 330 3.40 21.81 4.83
C ASP A 330 2.74 22.02 6.21
N VAL A 331 2.25 20.93 6.80
CA VAL A 331 1.46 20.98 8.04
C VAL A 331 2.27 21.55 9.21
N PHE A 332 3.57 21.25 9.31
CA PHE A 332 4.40 21.78 10.39
C PHE A 332 4.60 23.29 10.27
N GLN A 333 4.81 23.81 9.06
CA GLN A 333 4.89 25.25 8.81
C GLN A 333 3.55 25.93 9.07
N ALA A 334 2.44 25.33 8.62
CA ALA A 334 1.10 25.86 8.86
C ALA A 334 0.78 25.94 10.35
N LEU A 335 1.09 24.90 11.14
CA LEU A 335 0.90 24.90 12.58
C LEU A 335 1.70 26.00 13.29
N ARG A 336 2.96 26.24 12.88
CA ARG A 336 3.77 27.36 13.42
C ARG A 336 3.13 28.71 13.10
N LYS A 337 2.65 28.90 11.86
CA LYS A 337 1.97 30.14 11.45
C LYS A 337 0.68 30.37 12.24
N LEU A 338 -0.15 29.34 12.42
CA LEU A 338 -1.38 29.42 13.20
C LEU A 338 -1.09 29.80 14.67
N ARG A 339 -0.05 29.20 15.26
CA ARG A 339 0.44 29.56 16.60
C ARG A 339 0.87 31.02 16.67
N ASP A 340 1.69 31.48 15.71
CA ASP A 340 2.22 32.86 15.70
C ASP A 340 1.11 33.90 15.47
N GLN A 341 0.00 33.50 14.85
CA GLN A 341 -1.23 34.29 14.71
C GLN A 341 -2.13 34.27 15.94
N GLY A 342 -1.83 33.44 16.95
CA GLY A 342 -2.70 33.24 18.12
C GLY A 342 -4.03 32.57 17.79
N ARG A 343 -4.14 31.84 16.67
CA ARG A 343 -5.36 31.08 16.33
C ARG A 343 -5.49 29.87 17.27
N SER A 344 -6.71 29.61 17.73
CA SER A 344 -7.06 28.49 18.61
C SER A 344 -8.23 27.69 18.01
N PHE A 345 -8.33 26.43 18.41
CA PHE A 345 -9.32 25.47 17.93
C PHE A 345 -9.79 24.63 19.12
N ASP A 346 -11.05 24.20 19.10
CA ASP A 346 -11.65 23.39 20.18
C ASP A 346 -11.35 21.89 20.01
N PHE A 347 -11.06 21.46 18.78
CA PHE A 347 -10.75 20.08 18.46
C PHE A 347 -9.70 19.99 17.35
N ILE A 348 -8.59 19.30 17.64
CA ILE A 348 -7.48 19.13 16.71
C ILE A 348 -7.30 17.64 16.40
N ILE A 349 -7.26 17.30 15.12
CA ILE A 349 -7.02 15.96 14.60
C ILE A 349 -5.64 15.96 13.94
N LEU A 350 -4.76 15.05 14.38
CA LEU A 350 -3.41 14.87 13.84
C LEU A 350 -3.25 13.42 13.38
N ASP A 351 -3.20 13.19 12.06
CA ASP A 351 -2.93 11.86 11.47
C ASP A 351 -1.68 11.90 10.55
N PRO A 352 -0.48 12.18 11.11
CA PRO A 352 0.72 12.31 10.29
C PRO A 352 1.13 10.98 9.63
N PRO A 353 1.87 11.02 8.50
CA PRO A 353 2.51 9.83 7.96
C PRO A 353 3.55 9.28 8.95
N LYS A 354 3.97 8.02 8.74
CA LYS A 354 4.96 7.35 9.60
C LYS A 354 6.25 8.18 9.71
N PHE A 355 6.61 8.57 10.94
CA PHE A 355 7.77 9.42 11.24
C PHE A 355 9.11 8.66 11.32
N ALA A 356 9.08 7.37 11.65
CA ALA A 356 10.27 6.55 11.88
C ALA A 356 10.24 5.30 10.97
N PRO A 357 10.98 5.29 9.84
CA PRO A 357 11.07 4.11 8.99
C PRO A 357 11.93 2.99 9.62
N THR A 358 12.73 3.31 10.63
CA THR A 358 13.51 2.33 11.42
C THR A 358 13.56 2.72 12.89
N ALA A 359 13.86 1.75 13.77
CA ALA A 359 14.01 1.96 15.22
C ALA A 359 15.11 2.98 15.59
N ALA A 360 15.98 3.36 14.65
CA ALA A 360 16.99 4.39 14.87
C ALA A 360 16.41 5.82 14.88
N PHE A 361 15.14 5.99 14.48
CA PHE A 361 14.44 7.28 14.43
C PHE A 361 13.32 7.41 15.48
N ALA A 362 13.16 6.41 16.35
CA ALA A 362 12.11 6.35 17.36
C ALA A 362 12.55 6.92 18.71
#